data_AF-A0A354GTQ4-F1
#
_entry.id   AF-A0A354GTQ4-F1
#
_cell.length_a   1.000
_cell.length_b   1.000
_cell.length_c   1.000
_cell.angle_alpha   90.00
_cell.angle_beta   90.00
_cell.angle_gamma   90.00
#
_symmetry.space_group_name_H-M   'P 1'
#
loop_
_entity.id
_entity.type
_entity.pdbx_description
1 polymer ?
#
loop_
_entity_poly.entity_id
_entity_poly.type
_entity_poly.pdbx_seq_one_letter_code
_entity_poly.pdbx_strand_id
1 'polypeptide(L)'
;MFLGRKEFLARLAFDFPEASAGINKYEAGLLHCEVAAFRRATEAAMDIGRFWEVERHFRWVEELLKVAGPELRNALEVSYLEDLALGSCPPARYRAVKERMPKALRRILIAHHRQWQ
;
A
#
# COMPACT_ATOMS: atom_id res chain seq x y z
N MET A 1 -18.09 13.13 -5.16
CA MET A 1 -17.66 12.06 -6.08
C MET A 1 -16.53 11.32 -5.38
N PHE A 2 -16.60 9.99 -5.28
CA PHE A 2 -15.57 9.19 -4.61
C PHE A 2 -14.46 8.81 -5.59
N LEU A 3 -13.26 8.54 -5.07
CA LEU A 3 -12.10 8.13 -5.86
C LEU A 3 -12.22 6.65 -6.27
N GLY A 4 -12.21 6.36 -7.57
CA GLY A 4 -12.27 5.00 -8.12
C GLY A 4 -10.95 4.56 -8.76
N ARG A 5 -10.97 3.43 -9.48
CA ARG A 5 -9.78 2.86 -10.13
C ARG A 5 -9.06 3.85 -11.04
N LYS A 6 -9.80 4.58 -11.88
CA LYS A 6 -9.22 5.49 -12.89
C LYS A 6 -8.42 6.61 -12.21
N GLU A 7 -9.00 7.23 -11.18
CA GLU A 7 -8.36 8.28 -10.42
C GLU A 7 -7.17 7.75 -9.60
N PHE A 8 -7.28 6.53 -9.07
CA PHE A 8 -6.18 5.87 -8.36
C PHE A 8 -4.96 5.69 -9.28
N LEU A 9 -5.16 5.12 -10.47
CA LEU A 9 -4.07 4.91 -11.44
C LEU A 9 -3.47 6.23 -11.94
N ALA A 10 -4.30 7.24 -12.19
CA ALA A 10 -3.81 8.55 -12.60
C ALA A 10 -2.91 9.19 -11.53
N ARG A 11 -3.30 9.09 -10.25
CA ARG A 11 -2.47 9.57 -9.14
C ARG A 11 -1.23 8.72 -8.92
N LEU A 12 -1.34 7.40 -9.04
CA LEU A 12 -0.21 6.49 -8.90
C LEU A 12 0.87 6.80 -9.94
N ALA A 13 0.48 6.97 -11.20
CA ALA A 13 1.40 7.31 -12.29
C ALA A 13 2.07 8.68 -12.11
N PHE A 14 1.40 9.63 -11.45
CA PHE A 14 1.94 10.96 -11.18
C PHE A 14 2.88 10.97 -9.95
N ASP A 15 2.44 10.39 -8.84
CA ASP A 15 3.15 10.45 -7.55
C ASP A 15 4.30 9.43 -7.45
N PHE A 16 4.15 8.27 -8.11
CA PHE A 16 5.04 7.11 -8.05
C PHE A 16 5.17 6.42 -9.42
N PRO A 17 5.76 7.08 -10.44
CA PRO A 17 5.83 6.54 -11.79
C PRO A 17 6.53 5.17 -11.87
N GLU A 18 7.54 4.92 -11.03
CA GLU A 18 8.23 3.63 -10.96
C GLU A 18 7.32 2.51 -10.45
N ALA A 19 6.51 2.79 -9.43
CA ALA A 19 5.55 1.83 -8.90
C ALA A 19 4.42 1.56 -9.90
N SER A 20 3.97 2.60 -10.61
CA SER A 20 2.99 2.46 -11.70
C SER A 20 3.53 1.59 -12.84
N ALA A 21 4.81 1.73 -13.20
CA ALA A 21 5.45 0.93 -14.23
C ALA A 21 5.60 -0.55 -13.84
N GLY A 22 5.53 -0.87 -12.54
CA GLY A 22 5.55 -2.23 -12.02
C GLY A 22 4.24 -3.01 -12.21
N ILE A 23 3.15 -2.36 -12.63
CA ILE A 23 1.88 -3.02 -12.94
C ILE A 23 2.01 -3.72 -14.29
N ASN A 24 1.92 -5.04 -14.29
CA ASN A 24 2.07 -5.82 -15.53
C ASN A 24 0.72 -6.00 -16.26
N LYS A 25 0.78 -6.49 -17.51
CA LYS A 25 -0.40 -6.65 -18.39
C LYS A 25 -1.49 -7.59 -17.84
N TYR A 26 -1.15 -8.51 -16.95
CA TYR A 26 -2.10 -9.44 -16.32
C TYR A 26 -2.78 -8.82 -15.09
N GLU A 27 -2.22 -7.75 -14.55
CA GLU A 27 -2.76 -7.02 -13.39
C GLU A 27 -3.57 -5.81 -13.85
N ALA A 28 -3.22 -5.21 -14.98
CA ALA A 28 -3.91 -4.07 -15.55
C ALA A 28 -5.40 -4.37 -15.80
N GLY A 29 -6.27 -3.53 -15.24
CA GLY A 29 -7.72 -3.71 -15.30
C GLY A 29 -8.31 -4.36 -14.06
N LEU A 30 -7.49 -4.99 -13.21
CA LEU A 30 -7.91 -5.67 -12.00
C LEU A 30 -7.48 -4.86 -10.78
N LEU A 31 -8.41 -4.06 -10.24
CA LEU A 31 -8.12 -3.09 -9.17
C LEU A 31 -7.35 -3.68 -7.97
N HIS A 32 -7.74 -4.88 -7.52
CA HIS A 32 -7.04 -5.57 -6.43
C HIS A 32 -5.59 -5.92 -6.80
N CYS A 33 -5.34 -6.36 -8.03
CA CYS A 33 -3.99 -6.68 -8.51
C CYS A 33 -3.14 -5.41 -8.68
N GLU A 34 -3.73 -4.30 -9.13
CA GLU A 34 -3.06 -3.01 -9.25
C GLU A 34 -2.65 -2.44 -7.88
N VAL A 35 -3.52 -2.58 -6.88
CA VAL A 35 -3.20 -2.23 -5.49
C VAL A 35 -2.14 -3.17 -4.90
N ALA A 36 -2.22 -4.48 -5.18
CA ALA A 36 -1.21 -5.45 -4.75
C ALA A 36 0.17 -5.14 -5.39
N ALA A 37 0.20 -4.68 -6.64
CA ALA A 37 1.45 -4.23 -7.27
C ALA A 37 2.07 -3.05 -6.52
N PHE A 38 1.26 -2.09 -6.09
CA PHE A 38 1.73 -0.96 -5.27
C PHE A 38 2.22 -1.40 -3.88
N ARG A 39 1.55 -2.37 -3.24
CA ARG A 39 2.03 -3.02 -2.02
C ARG A 39 3.43 -3.63 -2.23
N ARG A 40 3.63 -4.40 -3.31
CA ARG A 40 4.94 -5.00 -3.61
C ARG A 40 6.03 -3.95 -3.84
N ALA A 41 5.71 -2.82 -4.46
CA ALA A 41 6.65 -1.69 -4.55
C ALA A 41 7.02 -1.14 -3.16
N THR A 42 6.05 -1.07 -2.26
CA THR A 42 6.28 -0.68 -0.86
C THR A 42 7.19 -1.66 -0.14
N GLU A 43 6.93 -2.96 -0.27
CA GLU A 43 7.76 -4.02 0.32
C GLU A 43 9.19 -4.01 -0.22
N ALA A 44 9.36 -3.85 -1.54
CA ALA A 44 10.67 -3.75 -2.15
C ALA A 44 11.46 -2.57 -1.58
N ALA A 45 10.82 -1.41 -1.40
CA ALA A 45 11.43 -0.25 -0.76
C ALA A 45 11.82 -0.51 0.71
N MET A 46 11.01 -1.28 1.46
CA MET A 46 11.37 -1.71 2.82
C MET A 46 12.60 -2.62 2.83
N ASP A 47 12.63 -3.60 1.93
CA ASP A 47 13.66 -4.63 1.88
C ASP A 47 15.04 -4.05 1.57
N ILE A 48 15.09 -2.99 0.75
CA ILE A 48 16.34 -2.29 0.43
C ILE A 48 16.62 -1.08 1.34
N GLY A 49 15.83 -0.88 2.40
CA GLY A 49 16.04 0.17 3.40
C GLY A 49 15.71 1.60 2.95
N ARG A 50 14.94 1.78 1.86
CA ARG A 50 14.45 3.09 1.41
C ARG A 50 13.26 3.56 2.24
N PHE A 51 13.47 3.74 3.54
CA PHE A 51 12.39 4.06 4.48
C PHE A 51 11.69 5.40 4.24
N TRP A 52 12.37 6.37 3.60
CA TRP A 52 11.77 7.62 3.18
C TRP A 52 10.68 7.39 2.10
N GLU A 53 10.90 6.44 1.20
CA GLU A 53 9.98 6.08 0.12
C GLU A 53 8.79 5.31 0.71
N VAL A 54 9.05 4.36 1.62
CA VAL A 54 8.02 3.63 2.37
C VAL A 54 7.10 4.58 3.13
N GLU A 55 7.66 5.60 3.80
CA GLU A 55 6.86 6.61 4.50
C GLU A 55 5.94 7.39 3.55
N ARG A 56 6.43 7.72 2.34
CA ARG A 56 5.59 8.35 1.30
C ARG A 56 4.47 7.43 0.84
N HIS A 57 4.75 6.15 0.59
CA HIS A 57 3.71 5.18 0.20
C HIS A 57 2.62 5.06 1.27
N PHE A 58 3.01 4.94 2.54
CA PHE A 58 2.04 4.84 3.64
C PHE A 58 1.18 6.09 3.79
N ARG A 59 1.77 7.29 3.77
CA ARG A 59 0.99 8.53 3.83
C ARG A 59 0.03 8.63 2.66
N TRP A 60 0.45 8.22 1.46
CA TRP A 60 -0.41 8.24 0.29
C TRP A 60 -1.61 7.29 0.42
N VAL A 61 -1.41 6.08 0.94
CA VAL A 61 -2.53 5.14 1.24
C VAL A 61 -3.47 5.71 2.29
N GLU A 62 -2.94 6.35 3.34
CA GLU A 62 -3.76 7.02 4.37
C GLU A 62 -4.64 8.12 3.76
N GLU A 63 -4.11 8.94 2.85
CA GLU A 63 -4.89 9.96 2.15
C GLU A 63 -5.93 9.36 1.19
N LEU A 64 -5.58 8.29 0.46
CA LEU A 64 -6.53 7.61 -0.42
C LEU A 64 -7.72 7.04 0.35
N LEU A 65 -7.49 6.40 1.50
CA LEU A 65 -8.56 5.82 2.32
C LEU A 65 -9.60 6.85 2.78
N LYS A 66 -9.25 8.13 2.89
CA LYS A 66 -10.18 9.21 3.27
C LYS A 66 -11.20 9.52 2.17
N VAL A 67 -10.83 9.34 0.90
CA VAL A 67 -11.64 9.75 -0.26
C VAL A 67 -12.03 8.60 -1.19
N ALA A 68 -11.53 7.39 -0.93
CA ALA A 68 -11.80 6.20 -1.71
C ALA A 68 -13.29 5.84 -1.73
N GLY A 69 -13.77 5.45 -2.92
CA GLY A 69 -15.07 4.78 -3.06
C GLY A 69 -15.02 3.35 -2.50
N PRO A 70 -16.18 2.67 -2.39
CA PRO A 70 -16.27 1.37 -1.74
C PRO A 70 -15.30 0.32 -2.33
N GLU A 71 -15.21 0.23 -3.65
CA GLU A 71 -14.34 -0.75 -4.33
C GLU A 71 -12.84 -0.49 -4.07
N LEU A 72 -12.42 0.78 -4.18
CA LEU A 72 -11.02 1.14 -3.91
C LEU A 72 -10.67 1.01 -2.44
N ARG A 73 -11.58 1.38 -1.53
CA ARG A 73 -11.36 1.19 -0.09
C ARG A 73 -11.16 -0.28 0.23
N ASN A 74 -12.03 -1.15 -0.28
CA ASN A 74 -11.89 -2.59 -0.11
C ASN A 74 -10.54 -3.11 -0.67
N ALA A 75 -10.12 -2.64 -1.85
CA ALA A 75 -8.84 -3.03 -2.41
C ALA A 75 -7.64 -2.56 -1.58
N LEU A 76 -7.67 -1.34 -1.02
CA LEU A 76 -6.61 -0.83 -0.14
C LEU A 76 -6.58 -1.56 1.21
N GLU A 77 -7.73 -1.89 1.79
CA GLU A 77 -7.79 -2.62 3.05
C GLU A 77 -7.29 -4.06 2.87
N VAL A 78 -7.75 -4.77 1.84
CA VAL A 78 -7.42 -6.19 1.61
C VAL A 78 -6.07 -6.35 0.90
N SER A 79 -5.94 -5.82 -0.32
CA SER A 79 -4.80 -6.09 -1.20
C SER A 79 -3.57 -5.23 -0.90
N TYR A 80 -3.68 -4.25 0.00
CA TYR A 80 -2.53 -3.51 0.53
C TYR A 80 -2.28 -3.83 2.00
N LEU A 81 -3.21 -3.51 2.91
CA LEU A 81 -2.95 -3.59 4.36
C LEU A 81 -2.96 -5.02 4.90
N GLU A 82 -3.99 -5.79 4.61
CA GLU A 82 -4.10 -7.19 5.06
C GLU A 82 -3.02 -8.06 4.42
N ASP A 83 -2.83 -7.97 3.10
CA ASP A 83 -1.79 -8.74 2.39
C ASP A 83 -0.37 -8.37 2.89
N LEU A 84 -0.11 -7.09 3.21
CA LEU A 84 1.15 -6.68 3.87
C LEU A 84 1.28 -7.29 5.27
N ALA A 85 0.17 -7.39 6.02
CA ALA A 85 0.17 -7.95 7.36
C ALA A 85 0.49 -9.46 7.38
N LEU A 86 -0.02 -10.19 6.39
CA LEU A 86 0.18 -11.63 6.18
C LEU A 86 1.57 -11.97 5.62
N GLY A 87 2.24 -11.01 4.99
CA GLY A 87 3.58 -11.16 4.45
C GLY A 87 4.64 -11.45 5.52
N SER A 88 5.87 -11.72 5.05
CA SER A 88 7.02 -11.92 5.94
C SER A 88 7.35 -10.62 6.70
N CYS A 89 7.79 -10.78 7.95
CA CYS A 89 8.14 -9.68 8.85
C CYS A 89 9.65 -9.71 9.21
N PRO A 90 10.58 -9.57 8.24
CA PRO A 90 11.99 -9.41 8.54
C PRO A 90 12.25 -8.10 9.29
N PRO A 91 13.39 -7.97 10.01
CA PRO A 91 13.67 -6.80 10.84
C PRO A 91 13.54 -5.46 10.13
N ALA A 92 13.90 -5.37 8.84
CA ALA A 92 13.77 -4.15 8.04
C ALA A 92 12.30 -3.73 7.85
N ARG A 93 11.41 -4.68 7.50
CA ARG A 93 9.97 -4.40 7.34
C ARG A 93 9.31 -4.09 8.68
N TYR A 94 9.65 -4.83 9.75
CA TYR A 94 9.18 -4.52 11.11
C TYR A 94 9.54 -3.09 11.50
N ARG A 95 10.81 -2.70 11.30
CA ARG A 95 11.29 -1.34 11.57
C ARG A 95 10.54 -0.30 10.75
N ALA A 96 10.36 -0.54 9.45
CA ALA A 96 9.64 0.38 8.58
C ALA A 96 8.18 0.58 9.04
N VAL A 97 7.45 -0.50 9.34
CA VAL A 97 6.07 -0.40 9.84
C VAL A 97 6.02 0.29 11.20
N LYS A 98 6.92 -0.05 12.12
CA LYS A 98 6.92 0.53 13.48
C LYS A 98 7.27 2.02 13.49
N GLU A 99 8.26 2.44 12.69
CA GLU A 99 8.80 3.80 12.73
C GLU A 99 8.14 4.76 11.71
N ARG A 100 7.64 4.25 10.58
CA ARG A 100 7.21 5.08 9.44
C ARG A 100 5.72 5.02 9.13
N MET A 101 5.03 3.95 9.52
CA MET A 101 3.60 3.82 9.22
C MET A 101 2.78 4.78 10.08
N PRO A 102 1.87 5.59 9.48
CA PRO A 102 0.91 6.39 10.22
C PRO A 102 0.11 5.54 11.20
N LYS A 103 -0.22 6.13 12.36
CA LYS A 103 -0.91 5.41 13.45
C LYS A 103 -2.25 4.82 13.01
N ALA A 104 -2.97 5.48 12.09
CA ALA A 104 -4.25 5.00 11.58
C ALA A 104 -4.08 3.70 10.79
N LEU A 105 -3.13 3.66 9.85
CA LEU A 105 -2.83 2.45 9.07
C LEU A 105 -2.29 1.33 9.94
N ARG A 106 -1.40 1.65 10.89
CA ARG A 106 -0.82 0.65 11.78
C ARG A 106 -1.87 -0.03 12.66
N ARG A 107 -2.91 0.70 13.06
CA ARG A 107 -4.06 0.14 13.78
C ARG A 107 -4.80 -0.91 12.95
N ILE A 108 -5.04 -0.62 11.66
CA ILE A 108 -5.69 -1.56 10.75
C ILE A 108 -4.80 -2.80 10.58
N LEU A 109 -3.51 -2.60 10.31
CA LEU A 109 -2.55 -3.68 10.10
C LEU A 109 -2.42 -4.62 11.33
N ILE A 110 -2.34 -4.08 12.55
CA ILE A 110 -2.30 -4.88 13.78
C ILE A 110 -3.61 -5.65 14.02
N ALA A 111 -4.76 -5.09 13.60
CA ALA A 111 -6.04 -5.78 13.71
C ALA A 111 -6.09 -7.04 12.84
N HIS A 112 -5.38 -7.07 11.71
CA HIS A 112 -5.27 -8.26 10.85
C HIS A 112 -4.28 -9.30 11.38
N HIS A 113 -3.12 -8.88 11.92
CA HIS A 113 -2.11 -9.86 12.38
C HIS A 113 -1.26 -9.37 13.57
N ARG A 114 -1.18 -10.20 14.63
CA ARG A 114 -0.53 -9.84 15.90
C ARG A 114 1.00 -9.70 15.84
N GLN A 115 1.64 -10.22 14.80
CA GLN A 115 3.12 -10.18 14.66
C GLN A 115 3.71 -8.76 14.54
N TRP A 116 2.84 -7.75 14.39
CA TRP A 116 3.21 -6.34 14.21
C TRP A 116 3.00 -5.48 15.46
N GLN A 117 2.71 -6.11 16.62
CA GLN A 117 2.68 -5.44 17.93
C GLN A 117 4.10 -4.99 18.37
#